data_AF-A0A2H3DVN5-F1
#
_entry.id   AF-A0A2H3DVN5-F1
#
_cell.length_a   1.000
_cell.length_b   1.000
_cell.length_c   1.000
_cell.angle_alpha   90.00
_cell.angle_beta   90.00
_cell.angle_gamma   90.00
#
_symmetry.space_group_name_H-M   'P 1'
#
loop_
_entity.id
_entity.type
_entity.pdbx_description
1 polymer ?
#
loop_
_entity_poly.entity_id
_entity_poly.type
_entity_poly.pdbx_seq_one_letter_code
_entity_poly.pdbx_strand_id
1 'polypeptide(L)'
;MSQTQNFAYPVGPSQTPQDPSSSSSSTQSAQPQSRQAAEDARKDRTLAEFLLMLDDYEPLIPNEVTDYYLQRVGFECEDVRLKRLLSLAAQKFVSDIAADAYQHARIRTNASGGRARANQPLTGPGSVKDRTRTTLTMEDLSSALAEYGINSRKPDFYM
;
A
#
# COMPACT_ATOMS: atom_id res chain seq x y z
N MET A 1 59.45 -62.14 20.31
CA MET A 1 59.11 -61.96 18.88
C MET A 1 58.33 -60.66 18.80
N SER A 2 58.72 -59.56 18.16
CA SER A 2 59.84 -59.24 17.28
C SER A 2 59.92 -57.70 17.22
N GLN A 3 61.14 -57.21 17.00
CA GLN A 3 61.59 -55.87 16.58
C GLN A 3 60.57 -54.95 15.89
N THR A 4 60.66 -53.62 16.08
CA THR A 4 61.37 -52.67 15.17
C THR A 4 61.53 -51.32 15.93
N GLN A 5 62.77 -50.86 16.23
CA GLN A 5 63.58 -49.82 15.54
C GLN A 5 62.85 -48.46 15.37
N ASN A 6 63.45 -47.26 15.51
CA ASN A 6 64.85 -46.87 15.47
C ASN A 6 65.05 -45.47 16.10
N PHE A 7 66.30 -45.22 16.49
CA PHE A 7 66.89 -43.99 17.02
C PHE A 7 67.06 -42.86 15.98
N ALA A 8 67.11 -41.60 16.45
CA ALA A 8 68.29 -40.70 16.39
C ALA A 8 67.92 -39.21 16.17
N TYR A 9 68.31 -38.36 17.13
CA TYR A 9 68.37 -36.89 17.04
C TYR A 9 69.81 -36.44 16.66
N PRO A 10 70.08 -35.16 16.36
CA PRO A 10 70.51 -34.23 17.44
C PRO A 10 70.08 -32.74 17.28
N VAL A 11 69.68 -32.04 18.36
CA VAL A 11 70.40 -30.99 19.15
C VAL A 11 70.84 -29.75 18.31
N GLY A 12 70.41 -28.50 18.55
CA GLY A 12 70.51 -27.69 19.79
C GLY A 12 70.07 -26.21 19.61
N PRO A 13 70.32 -25.29 20.58
CA PRO A 13 69.34 -24.29 21.05
C PRO A 13 69.73 -22.79 20.93
N SER A 14 68.75 -21.86 21.01
CA SER A 14 68.81 -20.47 21.57
C SER A 14 67.53 -19.66 21.22
N GLN A 15 66.61 -19.39 22.16
CA GLN A 15 66.41 -18.17 22.99
C GLN A 15 66.02 -16.83 22.27
N THR A 16 64.69 -16.52 22.28
CA THR A 16 63.93 -15.27 22.64
C THR A 16 64.38 -13.83 22.23
N PRO A 17 63.54 -12.76 22.32
CA PRO A 17 62.05 -12.60 22.28
C PRO A 17 61.55 -11.33 21.50
N GLN A 18 60.24 -11.18 21.20
CA GLN A 18 59.43 -9.92 21.31
C GLN A 18 57.99 -10.03 20.73
N ASP A 19 57.01 -9.65 21.57
CA ASP A 19 55.54 -9.46 21.41
C ASP A 19 55.15 -8.24 20.52
N PRO A 20 53.87 -7.81 20.38
CA PRO A 20 52.60 -8.52 20.12
C PRO A 20 51.73 -7.80 19.04
N SER A 21 50.77 -8.46 18.37
CA SER A 21 49.61 -7.74 17.80
C SER A 21 48.40 -8.63 17.46
N SER A 22 47.38 -8.51 18.33
CA SER A 22 45.95 -8.40 17.99
C SER A 22 45.33 -9.43 17.03
N SER A 23 44.69 -10.45 17.59
CA SER A 23 43.47 -11.04 17.03
C SER A 23 42.27 -10.57 17.84
N SER A 24 41.85 -9.32 17.60
CA SER A 24 40.54 -8.83 18.01
C SER A 24 39.47 -9.56 17.21
N SER A 25 38.62 -10.28 17.92
CA SER A 25 37.35 -10.80 17.44
C SER A 25 36.47 -9.64 16.96
N SER A 26 36.41 -9.44 15.65
CA SER A 26 35.43 -8.57 15.02
C SER A 26 34.06 -9.24 15.07
N THR A 27 33.31 -8.99 16.14
CA THR A 27 31.85 -9.00 16.08
C THR A 27 31.43 -7.97 15.04
N GLN A 28 31.23 -8.44 13.80
CA GLN A 28 30.61 -7.66 12.74
C GLN A 28 29.19 -7.29 13.18
N SER A 29 29.00 -6.01 13.46
CA SER A 29 27.70 -5.37 13.56
C SER A 29 27.00 -5.49 12.21
N ALA A 30 26.01 -6.37 12.13
CA ALA A 30 25.13 -6.51 10.97
C ALA A 30 24.46 -5.15 10.70
N GLN A 31 24.80 -4.55 9.55
CA GLN A 31 24.27 -3.28 9.09
C GLN A 31 22.76 -3.35 8.80
N PRO A 32 22.00 -2.28 9.07
CA PRO A 32 20.56 -2.20 8.79
C PRO A 32 20.17 -2.25 7.29
N GLN A 33 21.13 -2.11 6.36
CA GLN A 33 20.88 -2.11 4.91
C GLN A 33 20.35 -3.44 4.35
N SER A 34 20.64 -4.58 4.99
CA SER A 34 20.20 -5.90 4.52
C SER A 34 18.70 -6.16 4.74
N ARG A 35 18.09 -5.54 5.76
CA ARG A 35 16.67 -5.71 6.07
C ARG A 35 15.78 -5.01 5.04
N GLN A 36 16.04 -3.75 4.73
CA GLN A 36 15.29 -3.00 3.72
C GLN A 36 15.40 -3.64 2.33
N ALA A 37 16.60 -4.05 1.92
CA ALA A 37 16.79 -4.74 0.64
C ALA A 37 15.99 -6.07 0.57
N ALA A 38 15.93 -6.82 1.67
CA ALA A 38 15.15 -8.05 1.74
C ALA A 38 13.63 -7.79 1.71
N GLU A 39 13.16 -6.66 2.24
CA GLU A 39 11.76 -6.24 2.17
C GLU A 39 11.37 -5.80 0.76
N ASP A 40 12.21 -5.03 0.08
CA ASP A 40 11.94 -4.57 -1.28
C ASP A 40 11.96 -5.74 -2.27
N ALA A 41 12.92 -6.68 -2.14
CA ALA A 41 12.91 -7.91 -2.94
C ALA A 41 11.64 -8.76 -2.73
N ARG A 42 11.06 -8.75 -1.51
CA ARG A 42 9.77 -9.40 -1.25
C ARG A 42 8.63 -8.66 -1.94
N LYS A 43 8.60 -7.32 -1.88
CA LYS A 43 7.60 -6.51 -2.57
C LYS A 43 7.65 -6.71 -4.08
N ASP A 44 8.84 -6.72 -4.67
CA ASP A 44 9.03 -6.95 -6.10
C ASP A 44 8.51 -8.33 -6.51
N ARG A 45 8.79 -9.37 -5.71
CA ARG A 45 8.23 -10.71 -5.95
C ARG A 45 6.71 -10.71 -5.89
N THR A 46 6.12 -10.02 -4.90
CA THR A 46 4.66 -9.93 -4.78
C THR A 46 4.03 -9.09 -5.90
N LEU A 47 4.72 -8.06 -6.40
CA LEU A 47 4.24 -7.25 -7.51
C LEU A 47 4.28 -8.05 -8.82
N ALA A 48 5.36 -8.80 -9.06
CA ALA A 48 5.47 -9.67 -10.22
C ALA A 48 4.35 -10.73 -10.23
N GLU A 49 4.08 -11.35 -9.07
CA GLU A 49 2.96 -12.28 -8.91
C GLU A 49 1.61 -11.60 -9.16
N PHE A 50 1.42 -10.38 -8.64
CA PHE A 50 0.20 -9.60 -8.88
C PHE A 50 0.02 -9.24 -10.35
N LEU A 51 1.08 -8.82 -11.06
CA LEU A 51 1.02 -8.52 -12.49
C LEU A 51 0.63 -9.74 -13.32
N LEU A 52 1.08 -10.94 -12.94
CA LEU A 52 0.65 -12.18 -13.59
C LEU A 52 -0.85 -12.45 -13.38
N MET A 53 -1.40 -12.13 -12.21
CA MET A 53 -2.85 -12.24 -11.99
C MET A 53 -3.66 -11.29 -12.89
N LEU A 54 -3.04 -10.20 -13.37
CA LEU A 54 -3.71 -9.24 -14.25
C LEU A 54 -3.80 -9.69 -15.70
N ASP A 55 -3.14 -10.77 -16.10
CA ASP A 55 -3.25 -11.31 -17.47
C ASP A 55 -4.65 -11.86 -17.78
N ASP A 56 -5.36 -12.35 -16.77
CA ASP A 56 -6.70 -12.93 -16.91
C ASP A 56 -7.82 -12.03 -16.34
N TYR A 57 -7.47 -10.90 -15.73
CA TYR A 57 -8.45 -9.98 -15.14
C TYR A 57 -8.87 -8.88 -16.12
N GLU A 58 -10.18 -8.65 -16.25
CA GLU A 58 -10.76 -7.56 -17.04
C GLU A 58 -11.34 -6.48 -16.11
N PRO A 59 -10.67 -5.33 -15.95
CA PRO A 59 -11.15 -4.24 -15.09
C PRO A 59 -12.43 -3.59 -15.62
N LEU A 60 -13.19 -2.94 -14.72
CA LEU A 60 -14.40 -2.20 -15.08
C LEU A 60 -14.16 -1.06 -16.11
N ILE A 61 -13.00 -0.43 -16.05
CA ILE A 61 -12.56 0.59 -17.01
C ILE A 61 -11.97 -0.14 -18.22
N PRO A 62 -12.53 0.03 -19.44
CA PRO A 62 -12.02 -0.59 -20.66
C PRO A 62 -10.61 -0.09 -21.03
N ASN A 63 -9.87 -0.92 -21.76
CA ASN A 63 -8.49 -0.62 -22.16
C ASN A 63 -8.39 0.66 -23.00
N GLU A 64 -9.37 0.92 -23.85
CA GLU A 64 -9.39 2.07 -24.76
C GLU A 64 -9.45 3.40 -23.99
N VAL A 65 -10.16 3.41 -22.86
CA VAL A 65 -10.23 4.59 -21.98
C VAL A 65 -8.87 4.84 -21.34
N THR A 66 -8.23 3.78 -20.85
CA THR A 66 -6.90 3.87 -20.26
C THR A 66 -5.86 4.32 -21.28
N ASP A 67 -5.90 3.78 -22.50
CA ASP A 67 -5.01 4.17 -23.60
C ASP A 67 -5.16 5.64 -23.98
N TYR A 68 -6.41 6.13 -24.05
CA TYR A 68 -6.66 7.55 -24.29
C TYR A 68 -6.00 8.45 -23.24
N TYR A 69 -6.12 8.11 -21.95
CA TYR A 69 -5.50 8.91 -20.89
C TYR A 69 -3.98 8.77 -20.84
N LEU A 70 -3.44 7.60 -21.16
CA LEU A 70 -2.00 7.36 -21.28
C LEU A 70 -1.40 8.20 -22.42
N GLN A 71 -2.02 8.19 -23.60
CA GLN A 71 -1.59 9.01 -24.73
C GLN A 71 -1.68 10.50 -24.42
N ARG A 72 -2.74 10.93 -23.70
CA ARG A 72 -2.90 12.33 -23.29
C ARG A 72 -1.77 12.82 -22.37
N VAL A 73 -1.20 11.96 -21.54
CA VAL A 73 -0.03 12.31 -20.70
C VAL A 73 1.31 12.10 -21.41
N GLY A 74 1.29 11.63 -22.66
CA GLY A 74 2.48 11.35 -23.46
C GLY A 74 3.20 10.06 -23.08
N PHE A 75 2.49 9.08 -22.50
CA PHE A 75 3.02 7.77 -22.16
C PHE A 75 2.36 6.70 -23.03
N GLU A 76 3.16 5.96 -23.80
CA GLU A 76 2.68 4.82 -24.57
C GLU A 76 3.18 3.53 -23.92
N CYS A 77 2.27 2.60 -23.71
CA CYS A 77 2.57 1.31 -23.09
C CYS A 77 1.94 0.19 -23.92
N GLU A 78 2.74 -0.80 -24.31
CA GLU A 78 2.25 -1.97 -25.04
C GLU A 78 1.83 -3.11 -24.10
N ASP A 79 2.33 -3.11 -22.85
CA ASP A 79 2.00 -4.15 -21.86
C ASP A 79 0.58 -3.97 -21.32
N VAL A 80 -0.31 -4.89 -21.69
CA VAL A 80 -1.72 -4.92 -21.26
C VAL A 80 -1.85 -5.02 -19.74
N ARG A 81 -0.92 -5.69 -19.05
CA ARG A 81 -0.97 -5.81 -17.58
C ARG A 81 -0.77 -4.47 -16.90
N LEU A 82 0.10 -3.61 -17.45
CA LEU A 82 0.31 -2.27 -16.92
C LEU A 82 -0.92 -1.37 -17.13
N LYS A 83 -1.59 -1.49 -18.29
CA LYS A 83 -2.87 -0.80 -18.54
C LYS A 83 -3.93 -1.25 -17.53
N ARG A 84 -4.03 -2.56 -17.28
CA ARG A 84 -4.98 -3.14 -16.31
C ARG A 84 -4.65 -2.76 -14.87
N LEU A 85 -3.37 -2.73 -14.52
CA LEU A 85 -2.89 -2.28 -13.21
C LEU A 85 -3.34 -0.84 -12.94
N LEU A 86 -3.09 0.06 -13.90
CA LEU A 86 -3.48 1.46 -13.78
C LEU A 86 -5.00 1.62 -13.67
N SER A 87 -5.74 0.85 -14.48
CA SER A 87 -7.21 0.81 -14.44
C SER A 87 -7.75 0.36 -13.08
N LEU A 88 -7.16 -0.68 -12.51
CA LEU A 88 -7.50 -1.17 -11.17
C LEU A 88 -7.14 -0.18 -10.07
N ALA A 89 -5.98 0.46 -10.16
CA ALA A 89 -5.57 1.48 -9.19
C ALA A 89 -6.55 2.66 -9.19
N ALA A 90 -6.98 3.13 -10.37
CA ALA A 90 -7.99 4.17 -10.51
C ALA A 90 -9.36 3.73 -9.95
N GLN A 91 -9.79 2.50 -10.24
CA GLN A 91 -11.03 1.94 -9.69
C GLN A 91 -11.00 1.86 -8.17
N LYS A 92 -9.91 1.36 -7.61
CA LYS A 92 -9.72 1.31 -6.15
C LYS A 92 -9.77 2.71 -5.57
N PHE A 93 -9.04 3.66 -6.14
CA PHE A 93 -9.01 5.05 -5.67
C PHE A 93 -10.41 5.67 -5.61
N VAL A 94 -11.21 5.53 -6.68
CA VAL A 94 -12.59 6.04 -6.70
C VAL A 94 -13.48 5.28 -5.72
N SER A 95 -13.26 3.97 -5.56
CA SER A 95 -14.02 3.14 -4.61
C SER A 95 -13.77 3.54 -3.16
N ASP A 96 -12.52 3.85 -2.81
CA ASP A 96 -12.14 4.31 -1.47
C ASP A 96 -12.82 5.67 -1.16
N ILE A 97 -12.76 6.64 -2.09
CA ILE A 97 -13.47 7.92 -1.95
C ILE A 97 -14.98 7.74 -1.83
N ALA A 98 -15.58 6.85 -2.64
CA ALA A 98 -17.01 6.59 -2.60
C ALA A 98 -17.44 5.94 -1.28
N ALA A 99 -16.60 5.05 -0.72
CA ALA A 99 -16.84 4.44 0.58
C ALA A 99 -16.82 5.48 1.70
N ASP A 100 -15.84 6.39 1.69
CA ASP A 100 -15.73 7.47 2.69
C ASP A 100 -16.90 8.45 2.57
N ALA A 101 -17.24 8.89 1.35
CA ALA A 101 -18.39 9.76 1.12
C ALA A 101 -19.71 9.09 1.55
N TYR A 102 -19.86 7.77 1.36
CA TYR A 102 -21.01 7.02 1.84
C TYR A 102 -21.11 7.02 3.37
N GLN A 103 -19.99 6.95 4.09
CA GLN A 103 -19.99 7.05 5.55
C GLN A 103 -20.45 8.44 6.01
N HIS A 104 -19.93 9.51 5.41
CA HIS A 104 -20.39 10.88 5.67
C HIS A 104 -21.89 11.05 5.41
N ALA A 105 -22.37 10.57 4.26
CA ALA A 105 -23.78 10.62 3.90
C ALA A 105 -24.68 9.88 4.90
N ARG A 106 -24.27 8.67 5.30
CA ARG A 106 -24.99 7.81 6.23
C ARG A 106 -25.03 8.39 7.65
N ILE A 107 -23.92 8.95 8.14
CA ILE A 107 -23.87 9.59 9.47
C ILE A 107 -24.82 10.79 9.47
N ARG A 108 -24.80 11.62 8.43
CA ARG A 108 -25.70 12.78 8.32
C ARG A 108 -27.16 12.37 8.27
N THR A 109 -27.55 11.41 7.43
CA THR A 109 -28.96 10.96 7.34
C THR A 109 -29.45 10.34 8.65
N ASN A 110 -28.59 9.63 9.37
CA ASN A 110 -28.92 9.06 10.67
C ASN A 110 -28.99 10.10 11.79
N ALA A 111 -28.09 11.10 11.79
CA ALA A 111 -28.05 12.19 12.75
C ALA A 111 -29.26 13.15 12.59
N SER A 112 -29.64 13.48 11.35
CA SER A 112 -30.84 14.26 11.04
C SER A 112 -32.13 13.54 11.46
N GLY A 113 -32.08 12.20 11.55
CA GLY A 113 -33.20 11.37 11.99
C GLY A 113 -33.56 11.46 13.48
N GLY A 114 -32.67 12.00 14.32
CA GLY A 114 -32.88 12.18 15.77
C GLY A 114 -33.39 13.58 16.16
N ARG A 115 -32.97 14.63 15.45
CA ARG A 115 -33.32 16.03 15.79
C ARG A 115 -34.62 16.53 15.15
N ALA A 116 -35.05 15.95 14.03
CA ALA A 116 -36.33 16.30 13.39
C ALA A 116 -37.57 15.75 14.14
N ARG A 117 -37.37 15.05 15.27
CA ARG A 117 -38.44 14.40 16.06
C ARG A 117 -38.93 15.24 17.25
N ALA A 118 -38.33 16.38 17.54
CA ALA A 118 -38.79 17.22 18.65
C ALA A 118 -39.98 18.12 18.29
N ASN A 119 -40.24 18.39 16.99
CA ASN A 119 -41.22 19.42 16.60
C ASN A 119 -42.07 19.13 15.35
N GLN A 120 -42.18 17.87 14.90
CA GLN A 120 -43.11 17.50 13.80
C GLN A 120 -43.87 16.21 14.15
N PRO A 121 -45.22 16.21 14.06
CA PRO A 121 -46.01 15.02 14.33
C PRO A 121 -45.70 13.96 13.28
N LEU A 122 -45.67 12.72 13.74
CA LEU A 122 -45.47 11.46 13.02
C LEU A 122 -46.12 11.44 11.61
N THR A 123 -45.38 11.79 10.56
CA THR A 123 -45.87 11.72 9.17
C THR A 123 -45.59 10.34 8.55
N GLY A 124 -46.55 9.42 8.76
CA GLY A 124 -46.93 8.35 7.84
C GLY A 124 -45.93 7.21 7.50
N PRO A 125 -46.43 6.05 7.03
CA PRO A 125 -45.64 4.85 6.69
C PRO A 125 -44.61 5.04 5.56
N GLY A 126 -44.53 6.22 4.91
CA GLY A 126 -43.52 6.55 3.89
C GLY A 126 -42.18 7.04 4.45
N SER A 127 -42.15 7.58 5.68
CA SER A 127 -40.96 8.18 6.30
C SER A 127 -39.82 7.18 6.56
N VAL A 128 -40.12 5.89 6.70
CA VAL A 128 -39.12 4.84 6.95
C VAL A 128 -38.38 4.46 5.67
N LYS A 129 -39.05 4.53 4.52
CA LYS A 129 -38.47 4.14 3.22
C LYS A 129 -37.42 5.14 2.76
N ASP A 130 -37.63 6.43 2.98
CA ASP A 130 -36.65 7.45 2.60
C ASP A 130 -35.39 7.45 3.47
N ARG A 131 -35.49 6.97 4.72
CA ARG A 131 -34.32 6.81 5.60
C ARG A 131 -33.35 5.71 5.12
N THR A 132 -33.81 4.79 4.25
CA THR A 132 -32.95 3.77 3.62
C THR A 132 -32.26 4.25 2.33
N ARG A 133 -32.66 5.41 1.79
CA ARG A 133 -32.10 5.95 0.56
C ARG A 133 -31.03 6.99 0.86
N THR A 134 -29.80 6.53 0.99
CA THR A 134 -28.64 7.41 1.08
C THR A 134 -28.36 8.04 -0.29
N THR A 135 -28.36 9.36 -0.37
CA THR A 135 -27.99 10.12 -1.57
C THR A 135 -26.60 10.72 -1.41
N LEU A 136 -25.75 10.60 -2.44
CA LEU A 136 -24.45 11.27 -2.47
C LEU A 136 -24.65 12.77 -2.72
N THR A 137 -24.28 13.60 -1.74
CA THR A 137 -24.37 15.07 -1.87
C THR A 137 -22.99 15.71 -1.99
N MET A 138 -22.95 16.97 -2.43
CA MET A 138 -21.71 17.75 -2.52
C MET A 138 -21.06 17.96 -1.15
N GLU A 139 -21.84 18.04 -0.08
CA GLU A 139 -21.33 18.18 1.29
C GLU A 139 -20.50 16.94 1.67
N ASP A 140 -21.05 15.73 1.50
CA ASP A 140 -20.36 14.47 1.85
C ASP A 140 -19.09 14.28 1.03
N LEU A 141 -19.19 14.54 -0.28
CA LEU A 141 -18.07 14.41 -1.19
C LEU A 141 -16.98 15.43 -0.86
N SER A 142 -17.35 16.67 -0.53
CA SER A 142 -16.37 17.71 -0.14
C SER A 142 -15.65 17.35 1.16
N SER A 143 -16.35 16.78 2.15
CA SER A 143 -15.75 16.29 3.39
C SER A 143 -14.80 15.12 3.14
N ALA A 144 -15.21 14.13 2.35
CA ALA A 144 -14.35 13.00 1.99
C ALA A 144 -13.09 13.47 1.25
N LEU A 145 -13.24 14.33 0.22
CA LEU A 145 -12.11 14.85 -0.55
C LEU A 145 -11.14 15.71 0.28
N ALA A 146 -11.63 16.42 1.29
CA ALA A 146 -10.78 17.22 2.17
C ALA A 146 -9.78 16.37 2.97
N GLU A 147 -10.14 15.12 3.31
CA GLU A 147 -9.24 14.16 3.97
C GLU A 147 -8.08 13.74 3.06
N TYR A 148 -8.31 13.73 1.74
CA TYR A 148 -7.29 13.50 0.71
C TYR A 148 -6.54 14.79 0.30
N GLY A 149 -6.81 15.93 0.96
CA GLY A 149 -6.19 17.22 0.65
C GLY A 149 -6.77 17.94 -0.58
N ILE A 150 -7.92 17.51 -1.08
CA ILE A 150 -8.59 18.09 -2.24
C ILE A 150 -9.68 19.06 -1.78
N ASN A 151 -9.55 20.34 -2.12
CA ASN A 151 -10.51 21.37 -1.74
C ASN A 151 -11.60 21.56 -2.82
N SER A 152 -12.75 20.92 -2.65
CA SER A 152 -13.93 21.11 -3.51
C SER A 152 -14.90 22.12 -2.88
N ARG A 153 -14.76 23.41 -3.23
CA ARG A 153 -15.70 24.46 -2.80
C ARG A 153 -16.67 24.79 -3.93
N LYS A 154 -17.90 24.29 -3.82
CA LYS A 154 -19.00 24.75 -4.67
C LYS A 154 -19.82 25.79 -3.88
N PRO A 155 -19.92 27.04 -4.33
CA PRO A 155 -20.82 28.00 -3.71
C PRO A 155 -22.28 27.57 -3.96
N ASP A 156 -23.14 27.74 -2.95
CA ASP A 156 -24.56 27.37 -3.06
C ASP A 156 -25.33 28.28 -4.02
N PHE A 157 -24.84 29.52 -4.21
CA PHE A 157 -25.40 30.49 -5.14
C PHE A 157 -24.30 31.43 -5.65
N TYR A 158 -24.49 31.97 -6.86
CA TYR A 158 -23.69 33.08 -7.39
C TYR A 158 -24.37 34.39 -6.95
N MET A 159 -23.65 35.25 -6.24
CA MET A 159 -23.99 36.67 -6.05
C MET A 159 -23.04 37.52 -6.89
#